data_AF-A0A2P5VPR9-F1
#
_entry.id   AF-A0A2P5VPR9-F1
#
_cell.length_a   1.000
_cell.length_b   1.000
_cell.length_c   1.000
_cell.angle_alpha   90.00
_cell.angle_beta   90.00
_cell.angle_gamma   90.00
#
_symmetry.space_group_name_H-M   'P 1'
#
loop_
_entity.id
_entity.type
_entity.pdbx_description
1 polymer ?
#
loop_
_entity_poly.entity_id
_entity_poly.type
_entity_poly.pdbx_seq_one_letter_code
_entity_poly.pdbx_strand_id
1 'polypeptide(L)'
;MSRDLHEKLLVSRRKLQDLGAQQRYKKMRELSEAAAVARSTLHKKVRQLRTSTMKQSQLSKASKRKLANNYKHATAVENEPQGTNMSSSSIQVIKQPQSEKITELPKVGDTVHVSSLGKRATVLKVDTSKEEIVVQAGIMKLKLKATDVQR
;
A
#
# COMPACT_ATOMS: atom_id res chain seq x y z
N MET A 1 -43.50 -50.13 -25.92
CA MET A 1 -42.95 -48.87 -26.49
C MET A 1 -42.87 -47.71 -25.49
N SER A 2 -43.93 -47.36 -24.76
CA SER A 2 -43.90 -46.19 -23.85
C SER A 2 -42.99 -46.35 -22.61
N ARG A 3 -42.95 -47.52 -21.97
CA ARG A 3 -42.12 -47.78 -20.77
C ARG A 3 -40.62 -47.71 -21.06
N ASP A 4 -40.16 -48.36 -22.13
CA ASP A 4 -38.72 -48.38 -22.48
C ASP A 4 -38.19 -46.99 -22.85
N LEU A 5 -39.02 -46.17 -23.49
CA LEU A 5 -38.67 -44.78 -23.78
C LEU A 5 -38.54 -43.97 -22.49
N HIS A 6 -39.49 -44.13 -21.56
CA HIS A 6 -39.44 -43.45 -20.27
C HIS A 6 -38.17 -43.82 -19.48
N GLU A 7 -37.80 -45.10 -19.43
CA GLU A 7 -36.59 -45.55 -18.75
C GLU A 7 -35.32 -44.97 -19.39
N LYS A 8 -35.22 -44.99 -20.72
CA LYS A 8 -34.09 -44.38 -21.44
C LYS A 8 -33.96 -42.88 -21.17
N LEU A 9 -35.08 -42.16 -21.08
CA LEU A 9 -35.10 -40.73 -20.72
C LEU A 9 -34.62 -40.50 -19.29
N LEU A 10 -35.05 -41.32 -18.32
CA LEU A 10 -34.59 -41.22 -16.95
C LEU A 10 -33.08 -41.46 -16.83
N VAL A 11 -32.56 -42.48 -17.50
CA VAL A 11 -31.12 -42.76 -17.53
C VAL A 11 -30.35 -41.61 -18.17
N SER A 12 -30.85 -41.07 -19.28
CA SER A 12 -30.22 -39.94 -19.97
C SER A 12 -30.19 -38.68 -19.10
N ARG A 13 -31.30 -38.40 -18.38
CA ARG A 13 -31.37 -37.28 -17.44
C ARG A 13 -30.34 -37.41 -16.33
N ARG A 14 -30.17 -38.59 -15.73
CA ARG A 14 -29.14 -38.83 -14.70
C ARG A 14 -27.74 -38.61 -15.27
N LYS A 15 -27.43 -39.18 -16.44
CA LYS A 15 -26.13 -38.99 -17.10
C LYS A 15 -25.80 -37.51 -17.35
N LEU A 16 -26.78 -36.71 -17.77
CA LEU A 16 -26.59 -35.27 -17.96
C LEU A 16 -26.30 -34.55 -16.65
N GLN A 17 -27.00 -34.91 -15.57
CA GLN A 17 -26.74 -34.36 -14.24
C GLN A 17 -25.33 -34.72 -13.75
N ASP A 18 -24.91 -35.98 -13.91
CA ASP A 18 -23.59 -36.45 -13.51
C ASP A 18 -22.48 -35.75 -14.29
N LEU A 19 -22.63 -35.61 -15.62
CA LEU A 19 -21.67 -34.90 -16.46
C LEU A 19 -21.57 -33.42 -16.06
N GLY A 20 -22.71 -32.78 -15.77
CA GLY A 20 -22.74 -31.41 -15.27
C GLY A 20 -22.01 -31.27 -13.93
N ALA A 21 -22.24 -32.20 -12.99
CA ALA A 21 -21.57 -32.23 -11.71
C ALA A 21 -20.06 -32.45 -11.86
N GLN A 22 -19.65 -33.40 -12.70
CA GLN A 22 -18.24 -33.69 -12.97
C GLN A 22 -17.52 -32.50 -13.59
N GLN A 23 -18.16 -31.80 -14.54
CA GLN A 23 -17.57 -30.60 -15.15
C GLN A 23 -17.42 -29.46 -14.13
N ARG A 24 -18.40 -29.24 -13.26
CA ARG A 24 -18.31 -28.26 -12.17
C ARG A 24 -17.19 -28.61 -11.20
N TYR A 25 -17.08 -29.89 -10.83
CA TYR A 25 -16.03 -30.37 -9.94
C TYR A 25 -14.63 -30.13 -10.52
N LYS A 26 -14.42 -30.46 -11.81
CA LYS A 26 -13.14 -30.19 -12.50
C LYS A 26 -12.77 -28.72 -12.48
N LYS A 27 -13.70 -27.84 -12.91
CA LYS A 27 -13.49 -26.38 -12.90
C LYS A 27 -13.18 -25.87 -11.49
N MET A 28 -13.93 -26.33 -10.49
CA MET A 28 -13.73 -25.91 -9.10
C MET A 28 -12.37 -26.36 -8.55
N ARG A 29 -11.92 -27.56 -8.91
CA ARG A 29 -10.61 -28.09 -8.52
C ARG A 29 -9.47 -27.27 -9.13
N GLU A 30 -9.55 -26.95 -10.42
CA GLU A 30 -8.54 -26.11 -11.09
C GLU A 30 -8.48 -24.71 -10.47
N LEU A 31 -9.64 -24.10 -10.21
CA LEU A 31 -9.73 -22.80 -9.55
C LEU A 31 -9.16 -22.82 -8.13
N SER A 32 -9.45 -23.86 -7.35
CA SER A 32 -8.97 -23.96 -5.97
C SER A 32 -7.46 -24.20 -5.92
N GLU A 33 -6.91 -24.99 -6.83
CA GLU A 33 -5.47 -25.20 -6.96
C GLU A 33 -4.75 -23.90 -7.35
N ALA A 34 -5.23 -23.21 -8.38
CA ALA A 34 -4.68 -21.92 -8.80
C ALA A 34 -4.74 -20.88 -7.67
N ALA A 35 -5.87 -20.83 -6.94
CA ALA A 35 -6.03 -19.94 -5.80
C ALA A 35 -5.07 -20.29 -4.65
N ALA A 36 -4.87 -21.57 -4.36
CA ALA A 36 -3.92 -22.02 -3.33
C ALA A 36 -2.48 -21.62 -3.68
N VAL A 37 -2.07 -21.79 -4.93
CA VAL A 37 -0.75 -21.36 -5.43
C VAL A 37 -0.58 -19.84 -5.34
N ALA A 38 -1.58 -19.07 -5.77
CA ALA A 38 -1.55 -17.61 -5.69
C ALA A 38 -1.42 -17.14 -4.23
N ARG A 39 -2.20 -17.72 -3.32
CA ARG A 39 -2.14 -17.43 -1.89
C ARG A 39 -0.78 -17.76 -1.29
N SER A 40 -0.23 -18.93 -1.60
CA SER A 40 1.12 -19.34 -1.17
C SER A 40 2.18 -18.34 -1.65
N THR A 41 2.11 -17.94 -2.92
CA THR A 41 3.03 -16.97 -3.51
C THR A 41 2.95 -15.62 -2.81
N LEU A 42 1.74 -15.12 -2.56
CA LEU A 42 1.52 -13.88 -1.82
C LEU A 42 2.14 -13.96 -0.42
N HIS A 43 1.82 -15.00 0.36
CA HIS A 43 2.38 -15.16 1.69
C HIS A 43 3.91 -15.26 1.68
N LYS A 44 4.49 -15.96 0.70
CA LYS A 44 5.94 -16.05 0.51
C LYS A 44 6.55 -14.67 0.27
N LYS A 45 5.96 -13.85 -0.61
CA LYS A 45 6.43 -12.49 -0.90
C LYS A 45 6.32 -11.56 0.31
N VAL A 46 5.20 -11.62 1.03
CA VAL A 46 5.01 -10.84 2.27
C VAL A 46 6.04 -11.23 3.34
N ARG A 47 6.32 -12.53 3.50
CA ARG A 47 7.36 -12.99 4.43
C ARG A 47 8.74 -12.49 4.01
N GLN A 48 9.08 -12.57 2.72
CA GLN A 48 10.35 -12.04 2.20
C GLN A 48 10.53 -10.55 2.50
N LEU A 49 9.51 -9.74 2.23
CA LEU A 49 9.50 -8.31 2.54
C LEU A 49 9.75 -8.06 4.03
N ARG A 50 9.00 -8.72 4.92
CA ARG A 50 9.18 -8.59 6.37
C ARG A 50 10.60 -8.98 6.81
N THR A 51 11.13 -10.10 6.31
CA THR A 51 12.49 -10.51 6.64
C THR A 51 13.54 -9.54 6.13
N SER A 52 13.33 -8.95 4.95
CA SER A 52 14.24 -7.94 4.39
C SER A 52 14.26 -6.68 5.24
N THR A 53 13.09 -6.15 5.60
CA THR A 53 12.96 -4.98 6.49
C THR A 53 13.58 -5.26 7.87
N MET A 54 13.37 -6.45 8.43
CA MET A 54 13.99 -6.84 9.70
C MET A 54 15.53 -6.89 9.58
N LYS A 55 16.08 -7.50 8.53
CA LYS A 55 17.53 -7.53 8.28
C LYS A 55 18.12 -6.13 8.10
N GLN A 56 17.45 -5.26 7.36
CA GLN A 56 17.85 -3.86 7.18
C GLN A 56 17.82 -3.09 8.51
N SER A 57 16.81 -3.31 9.35
CA SER A 57 16.73 -2.71 10.69
C SER A 57 17.83 -3.20 11.63
N GLN A 58 18.25 -4.47 11.53
CA GLN A 58 19.35 -5.03 12.31
C GLN A 58 20.70 -4.48 11.88
N LEU A 59 20.95 -4.33 10.57
CA LEU A 59 22.13 -3.65 10.03
C LEU A 59 22.21 -2.19 10.46
N SER A 60 21.09 -1.46 10.45
CA SER A 60 21.03 -0.08 10.95
C SER A 60 21.36 0.01 12.45
N LYS A 61 20.82 -0.91 13.27
CA LYS A 61 21.13 -0.97 14.71
C LYS A 61 22.59 -1.36 15.00
N ALA A 62 23.16 -2.27 14.22
CA ALA A 62 24.58 -2.66 14.33
C ALA A 62 25.51 -1.51 13.93
N SER A 63 25.18 -0.77 12.86
CA SER A 63 25.93 0.44 12.46
C SER A 63 25.85 1.55 13.52
N LYS A 64 24.68 1.74 14.15
CA LYS A 64 24.52 2.68 15.27
C LYS A 64 25.30 2.26 16.52
N ARG A 65 25.45 0.96 16.80
CA ARG A 65 26.30 0.46 17.90
C ARG A 65 27.79 0.71 17.62
N LYS A 66 28.25 0.57 16.37
CA LYS A 66 29.64 0.94 16.01
C LYS A 66 29.89 2.44 16.17
N LEU A 67 28.92 3.28 15.83
CA LEU A 67 29.02 4.73 16.03
C LEU A 67 29.01 5.10 17.52
N ALA A 68 28.17 4.45 18.34
CA ALA A 68 28.11 4.68 19.79
C ALA A 68 29.36 4.21 20.56
N ASN A 69 30.09 3.21 20.08
CA ASN A 69 31.34 2.77 20.72
C ASN A 69 32.51 3.75 20.51
N ASN A 70 32.52 4.50 19.40
CA ASN A 70 33.57 5.49 19.13
C ASN A 70 33.41 6.78 19.95
N TYR A 71 32.24 7.04 20.56
CA TYR A 71 32.03 8.19 21.45
C TYR A 71 32.31 7.89 22.93
N LYS A 72 32.58 6.63 23.31
CA LYS A 72 32.84 6.26 24.72
C LYS A 72 34.30 6.33 25.15
N HIS A 73 35.22 6.68 24.25
CA HIS A 73 36.66 6.77 24.55
C HIS A 73 37.21 8.20 24.58
N ALA A 74 36.35 9.22 24.48
CA ALA A 74 36.80 10.62 24.42
C ALA A 74 36.03 11.51 25.39
N THR A 75 36.01 11.20 26.68
CA THR A 75 35.75 12.19 27.75
C THR A 75 36.20 11.61 29.09
N ALA A 76 37.49 11.71 29.39
CA ALA A 76 37.94 11.86 30.76
C ALA A 76 38.23 13.35 30.98
N VAL A 77 37.84 13.85 32.15
CA VAL A 77 38.06 15.17 32.77
C VAL A 77 36.75 15.95 33.04
N GLU A 78 36.22 15.63 34.23
CA GLU A 78 35.69 16.50 35.31
C GLU A 78 34.95 17.82 34.97
N ASN A 79 33.68 17.92 35.39
CA ASN A 79 33.25 18.73 36.55
C ASN A 79 31.72 18.63 36.82
N GLU A 80 31.37 18.84 38.09
CA GLU A 80 30.16 18.55 38.88
C GLU A 80 28.78 19.19 38.47
N PRO A 81 27.65 18.81 39.12
CA PRO A 81 26.28 18.87 38.61
C PRO A 81 25.37 19.94 39.25
N GLN A 82 24.37 20.41 38.50
CA GLN A 82 23.15 21.10 38.97
C GLN A 82 22.22 21.27 37.76
N GLY A 83 20.90 21.14 37.79
CA GLY A 83 19.93 20.94 38.85
C GLY A 83 18.56 20.68 38.19
N THR A 84 17.62 20.29 39.03
CA THR A 84 16.28 19.75 38.81
C THR A 84 15.26 20.59 38.01
N ASN A 85 14.30 19.86 37.44
CA ASN A 85 12.90 20.21 37.16
C ASN A 85 12.61 21.16 35.98
N MET A 86 11.89 20.66 34.98
CA MET A 86 10.50 21.07 34.78
C MET A 86 9.81 20.18 33.74
N SER A 87 8.70 19.61 34.17
CA SER A 87 7.71 18.93 33.34
C SER A 87 7.19 19.91 32.28
N SER A 88 7.22 19.54 31.00
CA SER A 88 6.29 20.08 30.03
C SER A 88 6.11 19.13 28.84
N SER A 89 4.88 18.60 28.77
CA SER A 89 4.27 18.06 27.56
C SER A 89 4.41 19.08 26.44
N SER A 90 5.24 18.79 25.44
CA SER A 90 5.30 19.57 24.21
C SER A 90 4.54 18.83 23.13
N ILE A 91 3.24 19.13 23.06
CA ILE A 91 2.50 19.04 21.80
C ILE A 91 3.24 19.97 20.84
N GLN A 92 4.01 19.39 19.92
CA GLN A 92 4.57 20.15 18.81
C GLN A 92 3.39 20.55 17.94
N VAL A 93 2.90 21.77 18.18
CA VAL A 93 2.10 22.55 17.25
C VAL A 93 2.87 22.54 15.94
N ILE A 94 2.38 21.75 14.98
CA ILE A 94 2.86 21.75 13.61
C ILE A 94 2.62 23.17 13.12
N LYS A 95 3.70 23.95 13.07
CA LYS A 95 3.73 25.24 12.39
C LYS A 95 3.26 24.97 10.96
N GLN A 96 2.09 25.50 10.62
CA GLN A 96 1.64 25.64 9.25
C GLN A 96 2.80 26.23 8.44
N PRO A 97 3.31 25.56 7.40
CA PRO A 97 4.04 26.28 6.38
C PRO A 97 3.04 27.25 5.74
N GLN A 98 3.39 28.53 5.76
CA GLN A 98 2.61 29.58 5.17
C GLN A 98 2.29 29.23 3.72
N SER A 99 1.02 29.43 3.35
CA SER A 99 0.50 29.26 2.00
C SER A 99 1.21 30.24 1.08
N GLU A 100 2.29 29.77 0.44
CA GLU A 100 2.72 30.33 -0.84
C GLU A 100 1.62 29.95 -1.84
N LYS A 101 0.73 30.91 -2.13
CA LYS A 101 -0.22 30.80 -3.23
C LYS A 101 0.60 30.67 -4.52
N ILE A 102 0.86 29.44 -4.94
CA ILE A 102 1.46 29.16 -6.24
C ILE A 102 0.42 29.57 -7.28
N THR A 103 0.64 30.71 -7.93
CA THR A 103 -0.22 31.28 -8.99
C THR A 103 -0.14 30.47 -10.30
N GLU A 104 0.77 29.50 -10.38
CA GLU A 104 0.98 28.70 -11.58
C GLU A 104 0.40 27.29 -11.46
N LEU A 105 -0.50 26.95 -12.38
CA LEU A 105 -1.06 25.61 -12.51
C LEU A 105 0.08 24.60 -12.79
N PRO A 106 0.13 23.45 -12.09
CA PRO A 106 1.17 22.44 -12.28
C PRO A 106 1.10 21.87 -13.70
N LYS A 107 2.24 21.45 -14.26
CA LYS A 107 2.28 20.91 -15.63
C LYS A 107 1.88 19.44 -15.63
N VAL A 108 1.38 18.97 -16.79
CA VAL A 108 1.12 17.54 -16.99
C VAL A 108 2.43 16.77 -16.84
N GLY A 109 2.42 15.74 -16.00
CA GLY A 109 3.60 14.95 -15.63
C GLY A 109 4.24 15.34 -14.30
N ASP A 110 3.92 16.51 -13.73
CA ASP A 110 4.46 16.94 -12.44
C ASP A 110 3.92 16.06 -11.30
N THR A 111 4.76 15.89 -10.27
CA THR A 111 4.36 15.22 -9.02
C THR A 111 3.95 16.28 -8.01
N VAL A 112 2.71 16.20 -7.54
CA VAL A 112 2.10 17.18 -6.64
C VAL A 112 1.58 16.50 -5.37
N HIS A 113 1.61 17.19 -4.24
CA HIS A 113 1.05 16.75 -2.97
C HIS A 113 -0.44 17.08 -2.90
N VAL A 114 -1.26 16.05 -2.68
CA VAL A 114 -2.71 16.21 -2.53
C VAL A 114 -3.05 16.22 -1.05
N SER A 115 -3.46 17.37 -0.52
CA SER A 115 -3.72 17.57 0.91
C SER A 115 -4.81 16.64 1.45
N SER A 116 -5.86 16.36 0.66
CA SER A 116 -6.96 15.45 1.05
C SER A 116 -6.53 13.99 1.20
N LEU A 117 -5.44 13.59 0.55
CA LEU A 117 -4.91 12.23 0.61
C LEU A 117 -3.64 12.09 1.45
N GLY A 118 -2.97 13.20 1.78
CA GLY A 118 -1.65 13.20 2.40
C GLY A 118 -0.60 12.44 1.56
N LYS A 119 -0.80 12.33 0.24
CA LYS A 119 0.03 11.53 -0.68
C LYS A 119 0.42 12.36 -1.89
N ARG A 120 1.53 11.97 -2.53
CA ARG A 120 1.95 12.53 -3.82
C ARG A 120 1.24 11.83 -4.98
N ALA A 121 0.85 12.62 -5.97
CA ALA A 121 0.12 12.19 -7.15
C ALA A 121 0.73 12.81 -8.41
N THR A 122 0.61 12.13 -9.54
CA THR A 122 1.09 12.63 -10.84
C THR A 122 -0.04 13.32 -11.59
N VAL A 123 0.21 14.52 -12.11
CA VAL A 123 -0.78 15.26 -12.91
C VAL A 123 -0.91 14.62 -14.29
N LEU A 124 -2.11 14.16 -14.63
CA LEU A 124 -2.43 13.56 -15.93
C LEU A 124 -3.02 14.56 -16.91
N LYS A 125 -3.84 15.49 -16.43
CA LYS A 125 -4.50 16.50 -17.26
C LYS A 125 -4.73 17.76 -16.45
N VAL A 126 -4.57 18.91 -17.10
CA VAL A 126 -4.84 20.23 -16.53
C VAL A 126 -5.93 20.86 -17.40
N ASP A 127 -7.07 21.18 -16.81
CA ASP A 127 -8.16 21.92 -17.46
C ASP A 127 -8.12 23.38 -16.98
N THR A 128 -7.40 24.23 -17.73
CA THR A 128 -7.20 25.65 -17.42
C THR A 128 -8.51 26.45 -17.40
N SER A 129 -9.49 26.07 -18.23
CA SER A 129 -10.79 26.75 -18.31
C SER A 129 -11.66 26.60 -17.06
N LYS A 130 -11.43 25.55 -16.26
CA LYS A 130 -12.21 25.24 -15.06
C LYS A 130 -11.36 25.23 -13.79
N GLU A 131 -10.06 25.52 -13.92
CA GLU A 131 -9.08 25.46 -12.83
C GLU A 131 -9.06 24.10 -12.11
N GLU A 132 -9.32 23.04 -12.88
CA GLU A 132 -9.38 21.65 -12.42
C GLU A 132 -8.18 20.87 -12.93
N ILE A 133 -7.66 19.96 -12.11
CA ILE A 133 -6.59 19.04 -12.48
C ILE A 133 -7.01 17.61 -12.21
N VAL A 134 -6.57 16.71 -13.09
CA VAL A 134 -6.75 15.28 -12.93
C VAL A 134 -5.42 14.67 -12.52
N VAL A 135 -5.37 14.08 -11.34
CA VAL A 135 -4.17 13.48 -10.77
C VAL A 135 -4.33 11.99 -10.57
N GLN A 136 -3.24 11.24 -10.64
CA GLN A 136 -3.18 9.82 -10.34
C GLN A 136 -2.36 9.55 -9.10
N ALA A 137 -2.99 8.97 -8.08
CA ALA A 137 -2.36 8.53 -6.84
C ALA A 137 -2.45 6.99 -6.75
N GLY A 138 -1.42 6.31 -7.27
CA GLY A 138 -1.42 4.85 -7.38
C GLY A 138 -2.48 4.35 -8.37
N ILE A 139 -3.45 3.55 -7.87
CA ILE A 139 -4.58 3.04 -8.66
C ILE A 139 -5.78 4.02 -8.73
N MET A 140 -5.74 5.09 -7.94
CA MET A 140 -6.82 6.08 -7.88
C MET A 140 -6.56 7.20 -8.87
N LYS A 141 -7.60 7.59 -9.61
CA LYS A 141 -7.62 8.79 -10.46
C LYS A 141 -8.62 9.77 -9.86
N LEU A 142 -8.17 10.99 -9.59
CA LEU A 142 -8.97 12.02 -8.91
C LEU A 142 -9.00 13.28 -9.76
N LYS A 143 -10.15 13.94 -9.77
CA LYS A 143 -10.33 15.29 -10.28
C LYS A 143 -10.39 16.22 -9.08
N LEU A 144 -9.49 17.20 -9.03
CA LEU A 144 -9.32 18.13 -7.92
C LEU A 144 -9.27 19.55 -8.46
N LYS A 145 -9.55 20.54 -7.62
CA LYS A 145 -9.24 21.93 -7.94
C LYS A 145 -7.75 22.17 -7.75
N ALA A 146 -7.18 23.10 -8.53
CA ALA A 146 -5.77 23.45 -8.40
C ALA A 146 -5.41 23.98 -7.00
N THR A 147 -6.37 24.58 -6.30
CA THR A 147 -6.22 25.09 -4.92
C THR A 147 -5.96 24.01 -3.87
N ASP A 148 -6.40 22.78 -4.14
CA ASP A 148 -6.38 21.69 -3.15
C ASP A 148 -5.08 20.89 -3.19
N VAL A 149 -4.12 21.37 -3.99
CA VAL A 149 -2.90 20.67 -4.33
C VAL A 149 -1.72 21.59 -4.08
N GLN A 150 -0.73 21.06 -3.34
CA GLN A 150 0.51 21.74 -3.01
C GLN A 150 1.65 21.11 -3.81
N ARG A 151 2.63 21.92 -4.21
CA ARG A 151 3.84 21.41 -4.87
C ARG A 151 4.83 20.85 -3.85
#